data_AF-A0A2T0LEB7-F1
#
_entry.id   AF-A0A2T0LEB7-F1
#
_cell.length_a   1.000
_cell.length_b   1.000
_cell.length_c   1.000
_cell.angle_alpha   90.00
_cell.angle_beta   90.00
_cell.angle_gamma   90.00
#
_symmetry.space_group_name_H-M   'P 1'
#
loop_
_entity.id
_entity.type
_entity.pdbx_description
1 polymer ?
#
loop_
_entity_poly.entity_id
_entity_poly.type
_entity_poly.pdbx_seq_one_letter_code
_entity_poly.pdbx_strand_id
1 'polypeptide(L)'
;MRSRPSLRRPPRSYRRLFLFSLIIWLIVVFSIVGISRWIKERTASPVPPEKEPASFERAAANAIPESDAEEEVAPEEGEESARPISEEERQQAKRVAEKFVRRIITMPEGDSPEAVAEAVKPYVSRSYYEAIRQSMKVGEPKKIRELTLWPVEPPLLEGGLSFEAVVMTSDNEELHLWFSMKKEEDRWIVWQREEGFR
;
A
#
# COMPACT_ATOMS: atom_id res chain seq x y z
N MET A 1 8.11 -48.25 53.71
CA MET A 1 8.64 -48.60 52.38
C MET A 1 8.78 -47.33 51.54
N ARG A 2 9.97 -47.02 51.02
CA ARG A 2 10.24 -45.82 50.20
C ARG A 2 10.07 -46.16 48.71
N SER A 3 9.17 -45.47 48.01
CA SER A 3 8.98 -45.56 46.57
C SER A 3 10.03 -44.72 45.85
N ARG A 4 10.84 -45.33 44.98
CA ARG A 4 11.79 -44.60 44.10
C ARG A 4 11.04 -44.03 42.89
N PRO A 5 11.31 -42.79 42.45
CA PRO A 5 10.78 -42.28 41.20
C PRO A 5 11.57 -42.86 40.02
N SER A 6 10.88 -43.57 39.13
CA SER A 6 11.42 -44.01 37.85
C SER A 6 11.62 -42.80 36.93
N LEU A 7 12.86 -42.50 36.57
CA LEU A 7 13.21 -41.58 35.49
C LEU A 7 12.64 -42.12 34.17
N ARG A 8 11.51 -41.57 33.74
CA ARG A 8 10.91 -41.87 32.44
C ARG A 8 11.80 -41.26 31.35
N ARG A 9 12.45 -42.11 30.55
CA ARG A 9 13.11 -41.68 29.31
C ARG A 9 12.06 -41.02 28.40
N PRO A 10 12.36 -39.87 27.77
CA PRO A 10 11.40 -39.21 26.91
C PRO A 10 11.07 -40.11 25.70
N PRO A 11 9.80 -40.20 25.30
CA PRO A 11 9.37 -41.05 24.20
C PRO A 11 10.02 -40.60 22.88
N ARG A 12 10.37 -41.57 22.03
CA ARG A 12 11.02 -41.40 20.71
C ARG A 12 10.30 -40.39 19.78
N SER A 13 9.05 -40.07 20.07
CA SER A 13 8.20 -39.09 19.39
C SER A 13 8.78 -37.67 19.41
N TYR A 14 9.40 -37.26 20.53
CA TYR A 14 10.01 -35.93 20.66
C TYR A 14 11.19 -35.74 19.71
N ARG A 15 11.94 -36.81 19.42
CA ARG A 15 13.09 -36.73 18.50
C ARG A 15 12.66 -36.44 17.07
N ARG A 16 11.50 -36.96 16.64
CA ARG A 16 10.96 -36.70 15.30
C ARG A 16 10.36 -35.30 15.21
N LEU A 17 9.58 -34.89 16.21
CA LEU A 17 9.01 -33.53 16.28
C LEU A 17 10.11 -32.45 16.35
N PHE A 18 11.19 -32.70 17.10
CA PHE A 18 12.36 -31.82 17.14
C PHE A 18 13.06 -31.72 15.79
N LEU A 19 13.22 -32.83 15.06
CA LEU A 19 13.78 -32.82 13.70
C LEU A 19 12.91 -32.02 12.72
N PHE A 20 11.58 -32.17 12.77
CA PHE A 20 10.68 -31.39 11.93
C PHE A 20 10.76 -29.88 12.26
N SER A 21 10.77 -29.53 13.55
CA SER A 21 10.95 -28.14 13.99
C SER A 21 12.29 -27.56 13.55
N LEU A 22 13.38 -28.34 13.62
CA LEU A 22 14.71 -27.93 13.17
C LEU A 22 14.74 -27.67 11.65
N ILE A 23 14.12 -28.53 10.84
CA ILE A 23 14.07 -28.37 9.38
C ILE A 23 13.29 -27.11 9.01
N ILE A 24 12.13 -26.87 9.64
CA ILE A 24 11.34 -25.64 9.41
C ILE A 24 12.17 -24.41 9.77
N TRP A 25 12.87 -24.44 10.92
CA TRP A 25 13.72 -23.34 11.34
C TRP A 25 14.88 -23.10 10.36
N LEU A 26 15.52 -24.15 9.86
CA LEU A 26 16.58 -24.04 8.84
C LEU A 26 16.06 -23.44 7.54
N ILE A 27 14.87 -23.83 7.05
CA ILE A 27 14.27 -23.24 5.85
C ILE A 27 14.02 -21.74 6.05
N VAL A 28 13.46 -21.33 7.20
CA VAL A 28 13.21 -19.92 7.52
C VAL A 28 14.52 -19.11 7.55
N VAL A 29 15.57 -19.63 8.19
CA VAL A 29 16.88 -18.95 8.25
C VAL A 29 17.54 -18.86 6.86
N PHE A 30 17.48 -19.92 6.05
CA PHE A 30 18.03 -19.91 4.69
C PHE A 30 17.27 -18.97 3.74
N SER A 31 15.96 -18.83 3.88
CA SER A 31 15.16 -17.86 3.11
C SER A 31 15.60 -16.41 3.37
N ILE A 32 15.95 -16.06 4.61
CA ILE A 32 16.42 -14.70 4.97
C ILE A 32 17.79 -14.40 4.35
N VAL A 33 18.70 -15.39 4.34
CA VAL A 33 20.05 -15.23 3.78
C VAL A 33 20.04 -15.15 2.24
N GLY A 34 19.12 -15.88 1.57
CA GLY A 34 18.98 -15.84 0.12
C GLY A 34 18.52 -14.48 -0.43
N ILE A 35 17.60 -13.81 0.27
CA ILE A 35 17.07 -12.50 -0.15
C ILE A 35 18.13 -11.39 0.02
N SER A 36 18.95 -11.48 1.06
CA SER A 36 20.00 -10.47 1.34
C SER A 36 21.10 -10.42 0.28
N ARG A 37 21.37 -11.54 -0.40
CA ARG A 37 22.39 -11.60 -1.48
C ARG A 37 21.88 -10.99 -2.79
N TRP A 38 20.57 -11.09 -3.07
CA TRP A 38 19.98 -10.56 -4.30
C TRP A 38 19.83 -9.03 -4.29
N ILE A 39 19.65 -8.41 -3.11
CA ILE A 39 19.57 -6.96 -2.97
C ILE A 39 20.95 -6.30 -3.18
N LYS A 40 22.03 -6.95 -2.73
CA LYS A 40 23.38 -6.38 -2.80
C LYS A 40 23.96 -6.33 -4.22
N GLU A 41 23.45 -7.16 -5.14
CA GLU A 41 23.86 -7.17 -6.55
C GLU A 41 23.12 -6.13 -7.41
N ARG A 42 22.01 -5.54 -6.93
CA ARG A 42 21.29 -4.46 -7.65
C ARG A 42 21.73 -3.04 -7.29
N THR A 43 22.53 -2.84 -6.25
CA THR A 43 23.01 -1.50 -5.83
C THR A 43 24.43 -1.18 -6.32
N ALA A 44 25.01 -2.02 -7.18
CA ALA A 44 26.32 -1.80 -7.78
C ALA A 44 26.19 -1.50 -9.28
N SER A 45 25.54 -0.39 -9.63
CA SER A 45 25.73 0.25 -10.93
C SER A 45 26.45 1.59 -10.69
N PRO A 46 27.71 1.76 -11.10
CA PRO A 46 28.51 2.93 -10.79
C PRO A 46 28.07 4.11 -11.67
N VAL A 47 27.61 5.18 -11.03
CA VAL A 47 27.49 6.51 -11.63
C VAL A 47 28.90 7.00 -11.99
N PRO A 48 29.23 7.29 -13.27
CA PRO A 48 30.45 8.01 -13.58
C PRO A 48 30.28 9.50 -13.21
N PRO A 49 31.30 10.13 -12.61
CA PRO A 49 31.20 11.49 -12.08
C PRO A 49 31.32 12.56 -13.17
N GLU A 50 30.63 13.67 -12.92
CA GLU A 50 30.94 15.08 -13.25
C GLU A 50 31.74 15.38 -14.53
N LYS A 51 31.12 16.17 -15.43
CA LYS A 51 31.74 17.40 -15.95
C LYS A 51 30.67 18.47 -16.24
N GLU A 52 30.63 19.47 -15.36
CA GLU A 52 30.10 20.81 -15.63
C GLU A 52 31.27 21.72 -16.12
N PRO A 53 31.06 23.01 -16.47
CA PRO A 53 30.96 23.53 -17.84
C PRO A 53 32.17 24.37 -18.28
N ALA A 54 32.39 24.51 -19.59
CA ALA A 54 33.34 25.48 -20.17
C ALA A 54 32.83 25.91 -21.56
N SER A 55 32.25 27.11 -21.68
CA SER A 55 32.92 28.38 -22.03
C SER A 55 32.87 28.67 -23.54
N PHE A 56 32.19 29.77 -23.86
CA PHE A 56 32.26 30.59 -25.07
C PHE A 56 33.48 30.37 -25.99
N GLU A 57 33.23 30.10 -27.27
CA GLU A 57 34.04 30.66 -28.36
C GLU A 57 33.19 30.85 -29.63
N ARG A 58 33.13 32.11 -30.11
CA ARG A 58 32.56 32.50 -31.40
C ARG A 58 33.54 32.16 -32.51
N ALA A 59 33.08 31.56 -33.61
CA ALA A 59 33.63 31.84 -34.94
C ALA A 59 32.55 31.68 -36.02
N ALA A 60 32.53 32.65 -36.93
CA ALA A 60 31.44 32.99 -37.82
C ALA A 60 31.37 32.18 -39.13
N ALA A 61 30.22 32.35 -39.81
CA ALA A 61 29.99 32.40 -41.26
C ALA A 61 29.27 31.20 -41.89
N ASN A 62 27.97 31.35 -42.17
CA ASN A 62 27.41 31.43 -43.54
C ASN A 62 25.88 31.62 -43.52
N ALA A 63 25.37 32.13 -44.65
CA ALA A 63 24.10 32.83 -44.85
C ALA A 63 22.86 31.94 -45.13
N ILE A 64 21.71 32.28 -44.49
CA ILE A 64 20.31 32.51 -44.97
C ILE A 64 19.65 31.51 -45.97
N PRO A 65 18.30 31.23 -46.02
CA PRO A 65 17.15 31.43 -45.11
C PRO A 65 16.24 30.16 -44.90
N GLU A 66 15.12 30.35 -44.16
CA GLU A 66 13.84 29.61 -44.19
C GLU A 66 13.79 28.16 -43.65
N SER A 67 13.12 27.98 -42.50
CA SER A 67 12.14 26.91 -42.28
C SER A 67 11.54 27.04 -40.88
N ASP A 68 10.23 26.86 -40.79
CA ASP A 68 9.42 26.72 -39.57
C ASP A 68 10.14 25.97 -38.44
N ALA A 69 10.15 26.57 -37.25
CA ALA A 69 10.50 25.88 -36.01
C ALA A 69 9.68 26.50 -34.88
N GLU A 70 8.56 25.81 -34.63
CA GLU A 70 7.87 25.62 -33.36
C GLU A 70 8.41 26.45 -32.19
N GLU A 71 7.55 27.34 -31.70
CA GLU A 71 7.65 27.98 -30.40
C GLU A 71 7.84 26.88 -29.35
N GLU A 72 9.08 26.77 -28.86
CA GLU A 72 9.51 25.90 -27.79
C GLU A 72 8.78 26.33 -26.52
N VAL A 73 7.57 25.80 -26.34
CA VAL A 73 6.86 25.87 -25.07
C VAL A 73 7.73 25.08 -24.10
N ALA A 74 8.47 25.80 -23.27
CA ALA A 74 9.14 25.24 -22.11
C ALA A 74 8.17 24.26 -21.42
N PRO A 75 8.59 23.02 -21.12
CA PRO A 75 7.79 22.24 -20.20
C PRO A 75 7.77 23.04 -18.90
N GLU A 76 6.60 23.55 -18.52
CA GLU A 76 6.30 23.81 -17.13
C GLU A 76 6.46 22.47 -16.41
N GLU A 77 7.69 22.15 -16.03
CA GLU A 77 7.97 21.32 -14.87
C GLU A 77 7.48 22.12 -13.67
N GLY A 78 6.16 22.17 -13.52
CA GLY A 78 5.53 22.31 -12.24
C GLY A 78 5.98 21.11 -11.44
N GLU A 79 7.12 21.23 -10.77
CA GLU A 79 7.41 20.49 -9.56
C GLU A 79 6.18 20.68 -8.67
N GLU A 80 5.25 19.72 -8.73
CA GLU A 80 4.17 19.56 -7.78
C GLU A 80 4.83 19.08 -6.47
N SER A 81 5.65 19.96 -5.90
CA SER A 81 6.17 19.86 -4.54
C SER A 81 4.93 19.61 -3.69
N ALA A 82 4.81 18.39 -3.19
CA ALA A 82 3.65 17.92 -2.46
C ALA A 82 3.38 18.89 -1.30
N ARG A 83 2.43 19.81 -1.51
CA ARG A 83 2.04 20.76 -0.49
C ARG A 83 1.59 19.98 0.74
N PRO A 84 1.99 20.39 1.96
CA PRO A 84 1.52 19.74 3.16
C PRO A 84 -0.01 19.80 3.21
N ILE A 85 -0.65 18.64 3.33
CA ILE A 85 -2.11 18.50 3.38
C ILE A 85 -2.64 19.20 4.64
N SER A 86 -3.59 20.13 4.47
CA SER A 86 -4.13 20.92 5.59
C SER A 86 -4.97 20.07 6.54
N GLU A 87 -5.19 20.56 7.77
CA GLU A 87 -6.06 19.87 8.73
C GLU A 87 -7.52 19.80 8.24
N GLU A 88 -8.02 20.83 7.54
CA GLU A 88 -9.36 20.76 6.96
C GLU A 88 -9.47 19.65 5.92
N GLU A 89 -8.45 19.49 5.07
CA GLU A 89 -8.39 18.43 4.07
C GLU A 89 -8.32 17.05 4.72
N ARG A 90 -7.55 16.89 5.81
CA ARG A 90 -7.50 15.65 6.61
C ARG A 90 -8.87 15.30 7.20
N GLN A 91 -9.61 16.29 7.71
CA GLN A 91 -10.96 16.07 8.24
C GLN A 91 -11.99 15.77 7.13
N GLN A 92 -11.83 16.34 5.94
CA GLN A 92 -12.64 15.98 4.78
C GLN A 92 -12.37 14.52 4.35
N ALA A 93 -11.11 14.13 4.24
CA ALA A 93 -10.71 12.77 3.91
C ALA A 93 -11.25 11.77 4.93
N LYS A 94 -11.13 12.05 6.23
CA LYS A 94 -11.66 11.20 7.32
C LYS A 94 -13.16 10.97 7.19
N ARG A 95 -13.94 12.00 6.84
CA ARG A 95 -15.40 11.86 6.63
C ARG A 95 -15.74 10.99 5.43
N VAL A 96 -14.95 11.05 4.36
CA VAL A 96 -15.12 10.19 3.19
C VAL A 96 -14.72 8.76 3.52
N ALA A 97 -13.57 8.57 4.18
CA ALA A 97 -13.09 7.29 4.68
C ALA A 97 -14.15 6.59 5.54
N GLU A 98 -14.75 7.30 6.49
CA GLU A 98 -15.79 6.74 7.37
C GLU A 98 -17.01 6.26 6.57
N LYS A 99 -17.48 7.07 5.61
CA LYS A 99 -18.61 6.69 4.73
C LYS A 99 -18.28 5.47 3.89
N PHE A 100 -17.08 5.41 3.33
CA PHE A 100 -16.60 4.27 2.55
C PHE A 100 -16.58 2.99 3.40
N VAL A 101 -15.96 3.03 4.59
CA VAL A 101 -15.86 1.86 5.48
C VAL A 101 -17.23 1.41 5.95
N ARG A 102 -18.12 2.34 6.35
CA ARG A 102 -19.49 1.98 6.69
C ARG A 102 -20.20 1.32 5.52
N ARG A 103 -20.06 1.89 4.32
CA ARG A 103 -20.72 1.37 3.13
C ARG A 103 -20.24 -0.03 2.78
N ILE A 104 -18.94 -0.31 2.83
CA ILE A 104 -18.39 -1.62 2.44
C ILE A 104 -18.70 -2.73 3.47
N ILE A 105 -18.83 -2.38 4.75
CA ILE A 105 -19.09 -3.36 5.83
C ILE A 105 -20.58 -3.65 6.04
N THR A 106 -21.45 -2.63 5.96
CA THR A 106 -22.88 -2.79 6.28
C THR A 106 -23.76 -3.10 5.08
N MET A 107 -23.17 -3.33 3.91
CA MET A 107 -23.95 -3.43 2.68
C MET A 107 -24.75 -4.74 2.63
N PRO A 108 -26.09 -4.66 2.53
CA PRO A 108 -26.91 -5.85 2.35
C PRO A 108 -26.57 -6.50 1.01
N GLU A 109 -26.44 -7.82 1.06
CA GLU A 109 -26.05 -8.72 -0.02
C GLU A 109 -26.57 -8.29 -1.41
N GLY A 110 -25.64 -7.99 -2.31
CA GLY A 110 -25.71 -8.52 -3.65
C GLY A 110 -24.58 -9.52 -3.74
N ASP A 111 -24.86 -10.78 -4.05
CA ASP A 111 -23.87 -11.88 -4.06
C ASP A 111 -22.72 -11.68 -5.06
N SER A 112 -22.66 -10.54 -5.74
CA SER A 112 -21.67 -10.21 -6.76
C SER A 112 -20.74 -9.07 -6.32
N PRO A 113 -19.44 -9.16 -6.65
CA PRO A 113 -18.50 -8.06 -6.48
C PRO A 113 -18.92 -6.77 -7.24
N GLU A 114 -19.78 -6.90 -8.26
CA GLU A 114 -20.35 -5.77 -9.01
C GLU A 114 -21.32 -4.94 -8.17
N ALA A 115 -22.19 -5.58 -7.37
CA ALA A 115 -23.07 -4.85 -6.45
C ALA A 115 -22.26 -4.05 -5.42
N VAL A 116 -21.16 -4.65 -4.94
CA VAL A 116 -20.21 -3.98 -4.05
C VAL A 116 -19.57 -2.78 -4.73
N ALA A 117 -19.05 -2.96 -5.94
CA ALA A 117 -18.40 -1.90 -6.70
C ALA A 117 -19.36 -0.71 -6.94
N GLU A 118 -20.59 -0.95 -7.37
CA GLU A 118 -21.59 0.11 -7.59
C GLU A 118 -21.95 0.85 -6.30
N ALA A 119 -22.03 0.14 -5.17
CA ALA A 119 -22.36 0.75 -3.89
C ALA A 119 -21.27 1.68 -3.35
N VAL A 120 -20.00 1.43 -3.67
CA VAL A 120 -18.86 2.23 -3.21
C VAL A 120 -18.31 3.19 -4.27
N LYS A 121 -18.78 3.09 -5.51
CA LYS A 121 -18.43 3.94 -6.67
C LYS A 121 -18.29 5.44 -6.36
N PRO A 122 -19.13 6.09 -5.52
CA PRO A 122 -18.98 7.50 -5.20
C PRO A 122 -17.72 7.85 -4.39
N TYR A 123 -17.07 6.85 -3.79
CA TYR A 123 -15.99 7.01 -2.83
C TYR A 123 -14.65 6.47 -3.33
N VAL A 124 -14.61 5.77 -4.46
CA VAL A 124 -13.42 5.05 -4.94
C VAL A 124 -12.95 5.60 -6.28
N SER A 125 -11.66 5.44 -6.57
CA SER A 125 -11.10 5.69 -7.90
C SER A 125 -11.70 4.71 -8.93
N ARG A 126 -11.65 5.07 -10.22
CA ARG A 126 -12.08 4.18 -11.31
C ARG A 126 -11.29 2.87 -11.33
N SER A 127 -9.99 2.92 -11.11
CA SER A 127 -9.13 1.73 -11.06
C SER A 127 -9.52 0.81 -9.92
N TYR A 128 -9.79 1.36 -8.73
CA TYR A 128 -10.18 0.57 -7.58
C TYR A 128 -11.60 0.02 -7.69
N TYR A 129 -12.53 0.76 -8.30
CA TYR A 129 -13.84 0.25 -8.68
C TYR A 129 -13.73 -1.04 -9.51
N GLU A 130 -12.90 -1.05 -10.56
CA GLU A 130 -12.72 -2.24 -11.40
C GLU A 130 -12.04 -3.39 -10.64
N ALA A 131 -11.07 -3.08 -9.76
CA ALA A 131 -10.44 -4.08 -8.92
C ALA A 131 -11.45 -4.76 -7.98
N ILE A 132 -12.35 -3.97 -7.36
CA ILE A 132 -13.43 -4.49 -6.51
C ILE A 132 -14.34 -5.41 -7.33
N ARG A 133 -14.78 -4.92 -8.50
CA ARG A 133 -15.69 -5.65 -9.40
C ARG A 133 -15.13 -6.99 -9.88
N GLN A 134 -13.82 -7.11 -10.04
CA GLN A 134 -13.18 -8.32 -10.57
C GLN A 134 -12.77 -9.33 -9.51
N SER A 135 -12.36 -8.87 -8.32
CA SER A 135 -11.57 -9.70 -7.39
C SER A 135 -12.03 -9.67 -5.94
N MET A 136 -12.95 -8.77 -5.57
CA MET A 136 -13.33 -8.63 -4.16
C MET A 136 -14.17 -9.81 -3.70
N LYS A 137 -13.71 -10.47 -2.63
CA LYS A 137 -14.52 -11.45 -1.91
C LYS A 137 -15.65 -10.73 -1.20
N VAL A 138 -16.89 -11.05 -1.55
CA VAL A 138 -18.08 -10.55 -0.86
C VAL A 138 -18.23 -11.33 0.45
N GLY A 139 -18.18 -10.62 1.57
CA GLY A 139 -18.51 -11.15 2.88
C GLY A 139 -19.95 -10.82 3.25
N GLU A 140 -20.49 -11.50 4.25
CA GLU A 140 -21.82 -11.19 4.79
C GLU A 140 -21.84 -9.77 5.40
N PRO A 141 -22.96 -9.02 5.26
CA PRO A 141 -23.14 -7.73 5.89
C PRO A 141 -22.96 -7.81 7.39
N LYS A 142 -22.16 -6.91 7.96
CA LYS A 142 -21.96 -6.82 9.41
C LYS A 142 -22.52 -5.53 9.98
N LYS A 143 -23.09 -5.61 11.19
CA LYS A 143 -23.50 -4.42 11.95
C LYS A 143 -22.30 -3.85 12.69
N ILE A 144 -21.97 -2.60 12.40
CA ILE A 144 -20.88 -1.89 13.07
C ILE A 144 -21.33 -1.45 14.46
N ARG A 145 -20.58 -1.84 15.50
CA ARG A 145 -20.71 -1.30 16.85
C ARG A 145 -19.85 -0.05 17.01
N GLU A 146 -18.59 -0.13 16.57
CA GLU A 146 -17.61 0.94 16.67
C GLU A 146 -16.74 0.98 15.42
N LEU A 147 -16.35 2.18 15.01
CA LEU A 147 -15.45 2.41 13.89
C LEU A 147 -14.47 3.51 14.29
N THR A 148 -13.19 3.17 14.27
CA THR A 148 -12.09 4.09 14.54
C THR A 148 -11.19 4.17 13.32
N LEU A 149 -10.82 5.39 12.93
CA LEU A 149 -9.90 5.66 11.83
C LEU A 149 -8.61 6.24 12.38
N TRP A 150 -7.51 5.51 12.20
CA TRP A 150 -6.17 5.93 12.54
C TRP A 150 -5.43 6.39 11.29
N PRO A 151 -4.90 7.63 11.24
CA PRO A 151 -4.05 8.06 10.16
C PRO A 151 -2.73 7.27 10.20
N VAL A 152 -2.23 6.90 9.02
CA VAL A 152 -0.97 6.17 8.85
C VAL A 152 0.08 7.16 8.36
N GLU A 153 1.15 7.33 9.12
CA GLU A 153 2.26 8.23 8.79
C GLU A 153 3.59 7.46 8.75
N PRO A 154 4.38 7.57 7.65
CA PRO A 154 4.07 8.31 6.43
C PRO A 154 2.94 7.67 5.60
N PRO A 155 2.26 8.44 4.72
CA PRO A 155 1.28 7.88 3.80
C PRO A 155 1.91 6.80 2.91
N LEU A 156 1.14 5.74 2.64
CA LEU A 156 1.56 4.64 1.77
C LEU A 156 1.46 5.01 0.27
N LEU A 157 0.68 6.05 -0.03
CA LEU A 157 0.52 6.61 -1.36
C LEU A 157 1.08 8.04 -1.41
N GLU A 158 1.96 8.29 -2.37
CA GLU A 158 2.56 9.61 -2.60
C GLU A 158 1.49 10.67 -2.90
N GLY A 159 1.59 11.81 -2.21
CA GLY A 159 0.61 12.90 -2.30
C GLY A 159 -0.78 12.56 -1.75
N GLY A 160 -0.91 11.45 -1.01
CA GLY A 160 -2.16 10.95 -0.46
C GLY A 160 -2.22 10.93 1.08
N LEU A 161 -3.31 10.36 1.59
CA LEU A 161 -3.49 10.00 2.99
C LEU A 161 -3.76 8.51 3.09
N SER A 162 -3.20 7.86 4.10
CA SER A 162 -3.48 6.45 4.38
C SER A 162 -4.13 6.31 5.74
N PHE A 163 -5.06 5.36 5.84
CA PHE A 163 -5.82 5.09 7.06
C PHE A 163 -5.83 3.61 7.38
N GLU A 164 -5.74 3.30 8.66
CA GLU A 164 -6.21 2.04 9.23
C GLU A 164 -7.60 2.27 9.82
N ALA A 165 -8.60 1.56 9.30
CA ALA A 165 -9.91 1.47 9.92
C ALA A 165 -9.98 0.22 10.78
N VAL A 166 -10.20 0.42 12.08
CA VAL A 166 -10.52 -0.64 13.03
C VAL A 166 -12.03 -0.62 13.23
N VAL A 167 -12.69 -1.69 12.80
CA VAL A 167 -14.14 -1.86 12.91
C VAL A 167 -14.41 -2.95 13.92
N MET A 168 -15.15 -2.60 14.97
CA MET A 168 -15.69 -3.57 15.91
C MET A 168 -17.14 -3.84 15.55
N THR A 169 -17.45 -5.09 15.23
CA THR A 169 -18.79 -5.48 14.83
C THR A 169 -19.66 -5.85 16.04
N SER A 170 -20.97 -5.96 15.85
CA SER A 170 -21.92 -6.30 16.93
C SER A 170 -21.74 -7.74 17.45
N ASP A 171 -21.14 -8.61 16.65
CA ASP A 171 -20.73 -9.98 16.98
C ASP A 171 -19.33 -10.07 17.63
N ASN A 172 -18.73 -8.94 18.01
CA ASN A 172 -17.39 -8.83 18.62
C ASN A 172 -16.24 -9.28 17.71
N GLU A 173 -16.41 -9.19 16.39
CA GLU A 173 -15.31 -9.36 15.46
C GLU A 173 -14.58 -8.03 15.24
N GLU A 174 -13.26 -8.08 15.25
CA GLU A 174 -12.39 -6.95 14.93
C GLU A 174 -11.90 -7.06 13.49
N LEU A 175 -12.25 -6.08 12.66
CA LEU A 175 -11.81 -5.99 11.28
C LEU A 175 -10.84 -4.83 11.12
N HIS A 176 -9.71 -5.11 10.48
CA HIS A 176 -8.73 -4.09 10.09
C HIS A 176 -8.80 -3.88 8.58
N LEU A 177 -9.04 -2.63 8.16
CA LEU A 177 -9.02 -2.23 6.76
C LEU A 177 -7.99 -1.13 6.56
N TRP A 178 -6.93 -1.44 5.82
CA TRP A 178 -5.92 -0.47 5.41
C TRP A 178 -6.22 0.02 4.00
N PHE A 179 -6.22 1.33 3.81
CA PHE A 179 -6.47 1.92 2.49
C PHE A 179 -5.80 3.28 2.35
N SER A 180 -5.53 3.63 1.11
CA SER A 180 -4.96 4.90 0.72
C SER A 180 -5.97 5.73 -0.05
N MET A 181 -5.91 7.04 0.14
CA MET A 181 -6.78 8.03 -0.45
C MET A 181 -5.97 9.09 -1.16
N LYS A 182 -6.49 9.59 -2.28
CA LYS A 182 -5.93 10.73 -3.00
C LYS A 182 -7.01 11.76 -3.23
N LYS A 183 -6.61 13.02 -3.31
CA LYS A 183 -7.50 14.09 -3.76
C LYS A 183 -7.51 14.10 -5.28
N GLU A 184 -8.69 13.93 -5.86
CA GLU A 184 -8.94 14.07 -7.30
C GLU A 184 -9.85 15.29 -7.47
N GLU A 185 -9.34 16.31 -8.17
CA GLU A 185 -9.95 17.64 -8.22
C GLU A 185 -10.18 18.19 -6.79
N ASP A 186 -11.44 18.37 -6.39
CA ASP A 186 -11.83 18.87 -5.06
C ASP A 186 -12.41 17.78 -4.15
N ARG A 187 -12.24 16.50 -4.48
CA ARG A 187 -12.83 15.39 -3.73
C ARG A 187 -11.77 14.37 -3.32
N TRP A 188 -11.86 13.94 -2.07
CA TRP A 188 -11.12 12.78 -1.59
C TRP A 188 -11.76 11.49 -2.08
N ILE A 189 -10.95 10.60 -2.63
CA ILE A 189 -11.37 9.28 -3.10
C ILE A 189 -10.41 8.21 -2.58
N VAL A 190 -10.96 7.04 -2.28
CA VAL A 190 -10.19 5.85 -1.92
C VAL A 190 -9.54 5.31 -3.18
N TRP A 191 -8.22 5.31 -3.18
CA TRP A 191 -7.41 4.96 -4.34
C TRP A 191 -7.14 3.47 -4.44
N GLN A 192 -6.91 2.81 -3.31
CA GLN A 192 -6.69 1.37 -3.22
C GLN A 192 -6.81 0.88 -1.77
N ARG A 193 -7.06 -0.42 -1.62
CA ARG A 193 -6.88 -1.14 -0.35
C ARG A 193 -5.45 -1.68 -0.29
N GLU A 194 -4.83 -1.53 0.86
CA GLU A 194 -3.48 -2.03 1.12
C GLU A 194 -3.59 -3.44 1.70
N GLU A 195 -3.29 -4.46 0.90
CA GLU A 195 -3.26 -5.85 1.36
C GLU A 195 -1.87 -6.19 1.91
N GLY A 196 -1.82 -6.85 3.08
CA GLY A 196 -0.57 -7.36 3.65
C GLY A 196 0.12 -6.46 4.68
N PHE A 197 -0.44 -5.28 5.00
CA PHE A 197 -0.02 -4.50 6.17
C PHE A 197 -0.69 -5.06 7.44
N ARG A 198 0.11 -5.69 8.31
CA ARG A 198 -0.26 -6.22 9.64
C ARG A 198 0.94 -6.12 10.58
#